data_AF-A0A258JRF4-F1
#
_entry.id   AF-A0A258JRF4-F1
#
_cell.length_a   1.000
_cell.length_b   1.000
_cell.length_c   1.000
_cell.angle_alpha   90.00
_cell.angle_beta   90.00
_cell.angle_gamma   90.00
#
_symmetry.space_group_name_H-M   'P 1'
#
loop_
_entity.id
_entity.type
_entity.pdbx_description
1 polymer ?
#
loop_
_entity_poly.entity_id
_entity_poly.type
_entity_poly.pdbx_seq_one_letter_code
_entity_poly.pdbx_strand_id
1 'polypeptide(L)'
;MTAFIAAFAGFARPAALVATTLAAAIVPAAADGILTAKYVLSVGGVEIGRANVVVQASDATFEIAATGKITGILRAVSSGKGTVASRGAMNAGKPAPQVFAVSTDTDGKA
;
A
#
# COMPACT_ATOMS: atom_id res chain seq x y z
N MET A 1 14.57 -6.53 -23.34
CA MET A 1 15.63 -7.24 -22.59
C MET A 1 15.27 -8.71 -22.65
N THR A 2 15.53 -9.33 -23.81
CA THR A 2 14.76 -10.51 -24.28
C THR A 2 15.69 -11.51 -24.98
N ALA A 3 16.84 -11.81 -24.38
CA ALA A 3 17.78 -12.80 -24.94
C ALA A 3 18.73 -13.34 -23.87
N PHE A 4 18.30 -14.30 -23.04
CA PHE A 4 19.25 -15.16 -22.30
C PHE A 4 18.71 -16.54 -21.89
N ILE A 5 17.67 -17.08 -22.55
CA ILE A 5 17.17 -18.44 -22.26
C ILE A 5 17.31 -19.32 -23.50
N ALA A 6 18.53 -19.44 -24.01
CA ALA A 6 18.87 -20.35 -25.11
C ALA A 6 20.22 -21.00 -24.83
N ALA A 7 20.35 -21.72 -23.71
CA ALA A 7 21.60 -22.41 -23.39
C ALA A 7 21.42 -23.62 -22.46
N PHE A 8 20.39 -24.46 -22.62
CA PHE A 8 20.38 -25.79 -21.96
C PHE A 8 19.59 -26.85 -22.77
N ALA A 9 19.79 -26.86 -24.09
CA ALA A 9 19.37 -27.96 -24.95
C ALA A 9 20.55 -28.93 -25.14
N GLY A 10 20.75 -29.87 -24.21
CA GLY A 10 21.87 -30.79 -24.35
C GLY A 10 22.11 -31.82 -23.26
N PHE A 11 21.08 -32.38 -22.61
CA PHE A 11 21.20 -33.68 -21.95
C PHE A 11 19.82 -34.36 -21.86
N ALA A 12 19.59 -35.32 -22.73
CA ALA A 12 18.31 -35.97 -22.95
C ALA A 12 18.19 -37.28 -22.14
N ARG A 13 17.05 -37.43 -21.43
CA ARG A 13 16.28 -38.68 -21.17
C ARG A 13 16.91 -39.69 -20.20
N PRO A 14 16.47 -39.80 -18.92
CA PRO A 14 15.07 -40.08 -18.57
C PRO A 14 14.63 -39.44 -17.24
N ALA A 15 14.36 -38.13 -17.22
CA ALA A 15 13.76 -37.44 -16.06
C ALA A 15 12.52 -36.62 -16.47
N ALA A 16 11.96 -36.92 -17.65
CA ALA A 16 11.02 -36.04 -18.34
C ALA A 16 9.54 -36.21 -17.94
N LEU A 17 9.23 -37.08 -16.96
CA LEU A 17 7.85 -37.27 -16.48
C LEU A 17 7.59 -36.71 -15.08
N VAL A 18 8.63 -36.41 -14.31
CA VAL A 18 8.49 -35.85 -12.94
C VAL A 18 8.70 -34.33 -12.92
N ALA A 19 9.46 -33.77 -13.88
CA ALA A 19 9.77 -32.35 -13.91
C ALA A 19 8.62 -31.46 -14.45
N THR A 20 7.64 -32.03 -15.16
CA THR A 20 6.52 -31.27 -15.75
C THR A 20 5.38 -30.98 -14.77
N THR A 21 5.34 -31.60 -13.59
CA THR A 21 4.27 -31.36 -12.61
C THR A 21 4.60 -30.25 -11.61
N LEU A 22 5.87 -29.90 -11.41
CA LEU A 22 6.26 -28.88 -10.41
C LEU A 22 6.18 -27.44 -10.92
N ALA A 23 6.06 -27.23 -12.24
CA ALA A 23 5.94 -25.89 -12.82
C ALA A 23 4.51 -25.29 -12.74
N ALA A 24 3.53 -26.04 -12.23
CA ALA A 24 2.12 -25.64 -12.25
C ALA A 24 1.60 -24.94 -10.98
N ALA A 25 2.44 -24.71 -9.97
CA ALA A 25 1.99 -24.18 -8.67
C ALA A 25 2.53 -22.77 -8.35
N ILE A 26 2.71 -21.90 -9.35
CA ILE A 26 2.85 -20.46 -9.09
C ILE A 26 1.44 -19.88 -8.95
N VAL A 27 0.79 -20.19 -7.83
CA VAL A 27 -0.43 -19.48 -7.43
C VAL A 27 0.04 -18.13 -6.89
N PRO A 28 -0.39 -16.98 -7.44
CA PRO A 28 -0.08 -15.70 -6.83
C PRO A 28 -0.61 -15.74 -5.39
N ALA A 29 0.25 -15.46 -4.43
CA ALA A 29 -0.15 -15.42 -3.04
C ALA A 29 -1.19 -14.32 -2.85
N ALA A 30 -2.45 -14.74 -2.76
CA ALA A 30 -3.61 -13.98 -2.32
C ALA A 30 -3.42 -13.64 -0.83
N ALA A 31 -2.58 -12.64 -0.56
CA ALA A 31 -2.32 -12.18 0.78
C ALA A 31 -3.20 -10.96 1.06
N ASP A 32 -4.38 -11.23 1.60
CA ASP A 32 -5.16 -10.21 2.30
C ASP A 32 -4.32 -9.65 3.45
N GLY A 33 -4.10 -8.34 3.43
CA GLY A 33 -3.12 -7.68 4.29
C GLY A 33 -3.63 -6.35 4.82
N ILE A 34 -3.30 -6.09 6.08
CA ILE A 34 -3.53 -4.79 6.71
C ILE A 34 -2.17 -4.19 7.08
N LEU A 35 -1.90 -2.99 6.56
CA LEU A 35 -0.77 -2.16 6.92
C LEU A 35 -1.26 -0.98 7.75
N THR A 36 -0.79 -0.86 8.99
CA THR A 36 -1.03 0.31 9.83
C THR A 36 0.28 1.02 10.11
N ALA A 37 0.37 2.28 9.73
CA ALA A 37 1.56 3.12 9.91
C ALA A 37 1.20 4.39 10.70
N LYS A 38 1.90 4.62 11.80
CA LYS A 38 1.74 5.80 12.65
C LYS A 38 2.98 6.68 12.53
N TYR A 39 2.78 7.94 12.17
CA TYR A 39 3.83 8.92 11.97
C TYR A 39 3.72 10.05 12.98
N VAL A 40 4.87 10.51 13.44
CA VAL A 40 5.03 11.70 14.29
C VAL A 40 5.84 12.70 13.51
N LEU A 41 5.32 13.91 13.39
CA LEU A 41 5.98 15.04 12.73
C LEU A 41 6.63 15.89 13.81
N SER A 42 7.93 16.13 13.70
CA SER A 42 8.68 16.94 14.65
C SER A 42 9.57 17.96 13.95
N VAL A 43 9.69 19.15 14.52
CA VAL A 43 10.59 20.20 14.05
C VAL A 43 11.45 20.65 15.22
N GLY A 44 12.78 20.58 15.07
CA GLY A 44 13.70 20.94 16.14
C GLY A 44 13.55 20.10 17.42
N GLY A 45 13.07 18.86 17.31
CA GLY A 45 12.80 17.97 18.46
C GLY A 45 11.44 18.18 19.13
N VAL A 46 10.66 19.17 18.70
CA VAL A 46 9.29 19.42 19.21
C VAL A 46 8.28 18.75 18.29
N GLU A 47 7.36 17.97 18.83
CA GLU A 47 6.25 17.39 18.06
C GLU A 47 5.30 18.49 17.58
N ILE A 48 5.06 18.50 16.27
CA ILE A 48 4.20 19.48 15.60
C ILE A 48 2.94 18.85 15.00
N GLY A 49 2.91 17.52 14.89
CA GLY A 49 1.79 16.84 14.26
C GLY A 49 1.89 15.33 14.36
N ARG A 50 0.78 14.67 14.04
CA ARG A 50 0.72 13.22 13.89
C ARG A 50 -0.09 12.85 12.68
N ALA A 51 0.29 11.75 12.04
CA ALA A 51 -0.48 11.13 10.99
C ALA A 51 -0.63 9.63 11.24
N ASN A 52 -1.77 9.07 10.84
CA ASN A 52 -2.01 7.64 10.86
C ASN A 52 -2.52 7.22 9.49
N VAL A 53 -1.91 6.18 8.93
CA VAL A 53 -2.24 5.62 7.63
C VAL A 53 -2.58 4.15 7.83
N VAL A 54 -3.73 3.75 7.32
CA VAL A 54 -4.21 2.37 7.31
C VAL A 54 -4.47 1.99 5.87
N VAL A 55 -3.87 0.91 5.42
CA VAL A 55 -4.12 0.31 4.11
C VAL A 55 -4.61 -1.10 4.35
N GLN A 56 -5.73 -1.44 3.75
CA GLN A 56 -6.28 -2.79 3.71
C GLN A 56 -6.34 -3.20 2.25
N ALA A 57 -5.68 -4.30 1.91
CA ALA A 57 -5.74 -4.86 0.57
C ALA A 57 -6.27 -6.27 0.70
N SER A 58 -7.29 -6.57 -0.10
CA SER A 58 -7.81 -7.92 -0.31
C SER A 58 -7.74 -8.28 -1.80
N ASP A 59 -7.97 -9.54 -2.13
CA ASP A 59 -7.95 -10.00 -3.53
C ASP A 59 -8.87 -9.22 -4.48
N ALA A 60 -10.03 -8.77 -3.99
CA ALA A 60 -11.06 -8.12 -4.79
C ALA A 60 -11.19 -6.62 -4.53
N THR A 61 -10.68 -6.12 -3.40
CA THR A 61 -10.92 -4.74 -2.96
C THR A 61 -9.73 -4.17 -2.22
N PHE A 62 -9.54 -2.86 -2.29
CA PHE A 62 -8.57 -2.15 -1.47
C PHE A 62 -9.21 -0.93 -0.80
N GLU A 63 -8.69 -0.60 0.36
CA GLU A 63 -9.02 0.59 1.14
C GLU A 63 -7.75 1.23 1.67
N ILE A 64 -7.64 2.54 1.49
CA ILE A 64 -6.57 3.38 2.02
C ILE A 64 -7.23 4.49 2.81
N ALA A 65 -6.88 4.64 4.07
CA ALA A 65 -7.34 5.72 4.92
C ALA A 65 -6.13 6.39 5.59
N ALA A 66 -6.00 7.69 5.41
CA ALA A 66 -4.99 8.53 6.04
C ALA A 66 -5.66 9.61 6.87
N THR A 67 -5.14 9.86 8.06
CA THR A 67 -5.59 10.91 8.97
C THR A 67 -4.38 11.69 9.46
N GLY A 68 -4.48 13.00 9.52
CA GLY A 68 -3.42 13.90 9.93
C GLY A 68 -3.98 15.02 10.82
N LYS A 69 -3.22 15.42 11.82
CA LYS A 69 -3.57 16.57 12.66
C LYS A 69 -2.34 17.31 13.17
N ILE A 70 -2.47 18.62 13.32
CA ILE A 70 -1.47 19.47 13.95
C ILE A 70 -1.54 19.29 15.48
N THR A 71 -0.36 19.13 16.09
CA THR A 71 -0.19 18.88 17.52
C THR A 71 0.86 19.78 18.15
N GLY A 72 1.01 19.66 19.47
CA GLY A 72 1.96 20.46 20.25
C GLY A 72 1.68 21.96 20.22
N ILE A 73 2.75 22.74 20.21
CA ILE A 73 2.73 24.20 20.27
C ILE A 73 2.15 24.85 19.00
N LEU A 74 2.29 24.22 17.83
CA LEU A 74 1.73 24.77 16.60
C LEU A 74 0.22 24.81 16.61
N ARG A 75 -0.45 23.97 17.41
CA ARG A 75 -1.91 24.00 17.55
C ARG A 75 -2.44 25.30 18.18
N ALA A 76 -1.61 26.02 18.94
CA ALA A 76 -1.99 27.33 19.48
C ALA A 76 -2.06 28.42 18.40
N VAL A 77 -1.34 28.23 17.29
CA VAL A 77 -1.30 29.18 16.15
C VAL A 77 -2.26 28.72 15.06
N SER A 78 -2.31 27.43 14.76
CA SER A 78 -3.17 26.86 13.73
C SER A 78 -3.65 25.47 14.14
N SER A 79 -4.97 25.29 14.18
CA SER A 79 -5.56 23.96 14.37
C SER A 79 -6.05 23.44 13.02
N GLY A 80 -5.30 22.49 12.46
CA GLY A 80 -5.63 21.81 11.21
C GLY A 80 -5.74 20.30 11.43
N LYS A 81 -6.84 19.71 10.95
CA LYS A 81 -7.02 18.26 10.84
C LYS A 81 -7.45 17.92 9.41
N GLY A 82 -6.93 16.81 8.90
CA GLY A 82 -7.22 16.33 7.56
C GLY A 82 -7.41 14.82 7.57
N THR A 83 -8.38 14.34 6.82
CA THR A 83 -8.58 12.92 6.57
C THR A 83 -8.76 12.68 5.08
N VAL A 84 -8.13 11.64 4.57
CA VAL A 84 -8.19 11.23 3.18
C VAL A 84 -8.51 9.74 3.16
N ALA A 85 -9.49 9.33 2.38
CA ALA A 85 -9.80 7.93 2.17
C ALA A 85 -9.95 7.64 0.67
N SER A 86 -9.44 6.51 0.23
CA SER A 86 -9.56 5.98 -1.13
C SER A 86 -9.95 4.52 -1.05
N ARG A 87 -10.99 4.12 -1.78
CA ARG A 87 -11.46 2.74 -1.84
C ARG A 87 -11.75 2.34 -3.27
N GLY A 88 -11.59 1.06 -3.58
CA GLY A 88 -11.91 0.54 -4.90
C GLY A 88 -11.73 -0.97 -5.02
N ALA A 89 -11.91 -1.46 -6.24
CA ALA A 89 -11.71 -2.86 -6.55
C ALA A 89 -10.24 -3.15 -6.88
N MET A 90 -9.84 -4.41 -6.72
CA MET A 90 -8.54 -4.93 -7.14
C MET A 90 -8.78 -5.86 -8.33
N ASN A 91 -8.46 -5.41 -9.54
CA ASN A 91 -8.68 -6.16 -10.78
C ASN A 91 -7.37 -6.79 -11.25
N ALA A 92 -7.25 -8.11 -11.14
CA ALA A 92 -6.05 -8.87 -11.53
C ALA A 92 -4.75 -8.27 -10.93
N GLY A 93 -4.79 -7.90 -9.65
CA GLY A 93 -3.67 -7.28 -8.93
C GLY A 93 -3.42 -5.80 -9.25
N LYS A 94 -4.34 -5.13 -9.98
CA LYS A 94 -4.28 -3.70 -10.26
C LYS A 94 -5.37 -2.93 -9.50
N PRO A 95 -5.04 -1.87 -8.75
CA PRO A 95 -6.04 -1.06 -8.06
C PRO A 95 -6.88 -0.28 -9.06
N ALA A 96 -8.20 -0.40 -8.95
CA ALA A 96 -9.22 0.37 -9.66
C ALA A 96 -10.00 1.22 -8.64
N PRO A 97 -9.55 2.45 -8.34
CA PRO A 97 -10.19 3.32 -7.37
C PRO A 97 -11.61 3.70 -7.82
N GLN A 98 -12.56 3.67 -6.90
CA GLN A 98 -13.96 4.02 -7.16
C GLN A 98 -14.41 5.22 -6.32
N VAL A 99 -13.96 5.28 -5.07
CA VAL A 99 -14.36 6.30 -4.12
C VAL A 99 -13.12 7.00 -3.61
N PHE A 100 -13.16 8.33 -3.62
CA PHE A 100 -12.15 9.18 -3.02
C PHE A 100 -12.85 10.24 -2.16
N ALA A 101 -12.45 10.35 -0.90
CA ALA A 101 -13.02 11.29 0.04
C ALA A 101 -11.91 12.05 0.75
N VAL A 102 -12.02 13.38 0.78
CA VAL A 102 -11.11 14.27 1.49
C VAL A 102 -11.95 15.17 2.38
N SER A 103 -11.53 15.27 3.64
CA SER A 103 -12.09 16.24 4.58
C SER A 103 -10.93 16.97 5.25
N THR A 104 -10.98 18.29 5.21
CA THR A 104 -10.01 19.16 5.86
C THR A 104 -10.79 20.18 6.68
N ASP A 105 -10.38 20.35 7.92
CA ASP A 105 -10.99 21.27 8.86
C ASP A 105 -9.83 22.04 9.50
N THR A 106 -9.85 23.33 9.24
CA THR A 106 -8.82 24.27 9.65
C THR A 106 -9.52 25.45 10.30
N ASP A 107 -9.23 25.71 11.57
CA ASP A 107 -9.66 26.94 12.23
C ASP A 107 -8.70 28.04 11.76
N GLY A 108 -9.11 28.77 10.73
CA GLY A 108 -8.33 29.86 10.12
C GLY A 108 -8.15 31.02 11.09
N LYS A 109 -7.20 30.90 12.01
CA LYS A 109 -6.67 32.01 12.80
C LYS A 109 -5.39 32.46 12.11
N ALA A 110 -5.51 33.45 11.23
CA ALA A 110 -4.38 34.17 10.65
C ALA A 110 -4.02 35.35 11.55
#